data_AF-A0A9D0YMA5-F1
#
_entry.id   AF-A0A9D0YMA5-F1
#
_cell.length_a   1.000
_cell.length_b   1.000
_cell.length_c   1.000
_cell.angle_alpha   90.00
_cell.angle_beta   90.00
_cell.angle_gamma   90.00
#
_symmetry.space_group_name_H-M   'P 1'
#
loop_
_entity.id
_entity.type
_entity.pdbx_description
1 polymer ?
#
loop_
_entity_poly.entity_id
_entity_poly.type
_entity_poly.pdbx_seq_one_letter_code
_entity_poly.pdbx_strand_id
1 'polypeptide(L)'
;GVLNAEKLFEVDNLYSLENAGLSHHLDQALKANFIFEKDVDYVVQNNEVIIVDEFTGRLSEGRRFSDGLHQALEAKEGVKIQDESQTLADITFQNYFRMYDKLAGMTGTAQTEATEFAEIYNLDVVSIPTNVDVQRDDRNDLIFKSEREKFDAVCLKIQEYSKTGQPVLVGTASIEKSEYLHKLLKEKKVPHTVLNAKQHEKEGKIVEDAGLKGAVTIATNMAGRGVDIKLPAECIELGGLAIIGTERHESRRIDNQLRGRSGRQGDVGVSQFYLSLEDNLLRIFGSDKIAGIMERLGIEEGEHIESGMVTRAVENAQKKVEAMHFESRKHLLEYDDVANAQRKVIYQFRHDLLNKEFEIADKIAENIVEFTKNTIINAQDISATAMVEDFEFDNVVLKIKEELNLDITKEDILSEDMEEVEAKLLKLLNEQYEAKMGVAVPEQKAEIERILYLQILDNAWREHLYSMDTLKTGIGLRGYNQKDPLVEYKKESYNMFIELIASIKNEIVRVLFTVQLRDEEAEKKEIEALKAKMEESNKGTTKNTDVTTLKIEKKIARNEPCPCGSGKKYKQCCGKSGPKKGLLAQNKEGVN
;
A
#
# COMPACT_ATOMS: atom_id res chain seq x y z
N GLY A 1 28.53 -16.10 -7.85
CA GLY A 1 27.16 -15.53 -7.85
C GLY A 1 27.07 -14.51 -8.94
N VAL A 2 27.40 -13.25 -8.63
CA VAL A 2 27.29 -12.08 -9.52
C VAL A 2 27.91 -12.29 -10.92
N LEU A 3 29.19 -12.69 -11.01
CA LEU A 3 29.85 -12.97 -12.31
C LEU A 3 29.13 -14.02 -13.18
N ASN A 4 28.40 -14.96 -12.57
CA ASN A 4 27.63 -15.95 -13.32
C ASN A 4 26.29 -15.36 -13.78
N ALA A 5 25.68 -14.47 -12.99
CA ALA A 5 24.48 -13.75 -13.38
C ALA A 5 24.76 -12.75 -14.51
N GLU A 6 25.87 -12.02 -14.44
CA GLU A 6 26.35 -11.12 -15.50
C GLU A 6 26.54 -11.87 -16.82
N LYS A 7 27.13 -13.07 -16.77
CA LYS A 7 27.24 -13.96 -17.95
C LYS A 7 25.90 -14.49 -18.46
N LEU A 8 24.95 -14.75 -17.56
CA LEU A 8 23.63 -15.27 -17.93
C LEU A 8 22.78 -14.20 -18.63
N PHE A 9 22.85 -12.96 -18.14
CA PHE A 9 22.11 -11.82 -18.69
C PHE A 9 22.87 -11.07 -19.78
N GLU A 10 24.10 -11.48 -20.09
CA GLU A 10 24.99 -10.85 -21.08
C GLU A 10 25.23 -9.36 -20.81
N VAL A 11 25.40 -8.98 -19.54
CA VAL A 11 25.65 -7.60 -19.10
C VAL A 11 27.01 -7.46 -18.43
N ASP A 12 27.69 -6.34 -18.68
CA ASP A 12 29.03 -6.07 -18.13
C ASP A 12 29.01 -5.79 -16.61
N ASN A 13 27.95 -5.15 -16.13
CA ASN A 13 27.75 -4.85 -14.71
C ASN A 13 26.26 -4.93 -14.36
N LEU A 14 25.91 -5.91 -13.53
CA LEU A 14 24.52 -6.13 -13.11
C LEU A 14 23.97 -4.97 -12.26
N TYR A 15 24.84 -4.22 -11.58
CA TYR A 15 24.46 -3.14 -10.65
C TYR A 15 24.49 -1.75 -11.29
N SER A 16 24.60 -1.65 -12.62
CA SER A 16 24.38 -0.38 -13.32
C SER A 16 22.91 0.08 -13.19
N LEU A 17 22.67 1.38 -13.32
CA LEU A 17 21.31 1.96 -13.28
C LEU A 17 20.38 1.34 -14.32
N GLU A 18 20.90 1.11 -15.52
CA GLU A 18 20.17 0.50 -16.63
C GLU A 18 19.75 -0.94 -16.34
N ASN A 19 20.52 -1.66 -15.51
CA ASN A 19 20.29 -3.07 -15.17
C ASN A 19 19.62 -3.27 -13.80
N ALA A 20 19.19 -2.19 -13.13
CA ALA A 20 18.59 -2.26 -11.80
C ALA A 20 17.39 -3.21 -11.73
N GLY A 21 16.56 -3.23 -12.79
CA GLY A 21 15.42 -4.17 -12.91
C GLY A 21 15.85 -5.65 -12.98
N LEU A 22 16.94 -5.96 -13.70
CA LEU A 22 17.46 -7.32 -13.78
C LEU A 22 18.00 -7.80 -12.43
N SER A 23 18.74 -6.93 -11.73
CA SER A 23 19.20 -7.23 -10.37
C SER A 23 18.03 -7.46 -9.42
N HIS A 24 16.97 -6.65 -9.53
CA HIS A 24 15.77 -6.79 -8.71
C HIS A 24 15.08 -8.14 -8.96
N HIS A 25 14.79 -8.49 -10.22
CA HIS A 25 14.16 -9.77 -10.55
C HIS A 25 14.98 -10.99 -10.11
N LEU A 26 16.32 -10.91 -10.25
CA LEU A 26 17.21 -11.98 -9.80
C LEU A 26 17.11 -12.17 -8.28
N ASP A 27 17.14 -11.09 -7.50
CA ASP A 27 17.00 -11.15 -6.05
C ASP A 27 15.65 -11.74 -5.64
N GLN A 28 14.55 -11.35 -6.30
CA GLN A 28 13.22 -11.91 -6.01
C GLN A 28 13.12 -13.39 -6.38
N ALA A 29 13.70 -13.80 -7.51
CA ALA A 29 13.79 -15.20 -7.89
C ALA A 29 14.59 -16.03 -6.87
N LEU A 30 15.68 -15.48 -6.34
CA LEU A 30 16.46 -16.13 -5.29
C LEU A 30 15.67 -16.23 -3.97
N LYS A 31 15.03 -15.14 -3.53
CA LYS A 31 14.16 -15.15 -2.34
C LYS A 31 13.04 -16.19 -2.47
N ALA A 32 12.35 -16.20 -3.62
CA ALA A 32 11.29 -17.16 -3.90
C ALA A 32 11.78 -18.62 -3.80
N ASN A 33 13.00 -18.92 -4.25
CA ASN A 33 13.54 -20.29 -4.24
C ASN A 33 14.15 -20.72 -2.90
N PHE A 34 14.77 -19.81 -2.15
CA PHE A 34 15.59 -20.16 -0.98
C PHE A 34 15.06 -19.67 0.36
N ILE A 35 14.15 -18.69 0.38
CA ILE A 35 13.57 -18.14 1.61
C ILE A 35 12.13 -18.60 1.78
N PHE A 36 11.35 -18.62 0.69
CA PHE A 36 9.93 -18.95 0.75
C PHE A 36 9.68 -20.44 0.47
N GLU A 37 9.05 -21.10 1.44
CA GLU A 37 8.71 -22.52 1.41
C GLU A 37 7.23 -22.74 1.05
N LYS A 38 7.02 -23.69 0.13
CA LYS A 38 5.70 -24.14 -0.27
C LYS A 38 5.03 -24.90 0.88
N ASP A 39 3.74 -24.66 1.07
CA ASP A 39 2.90 -25.20 2.14
C ASP A 39 3.21 -24.66 3.56
N VAL A 40 4.12 -23.69 3.66
CA VAL A 40 4.42 -22.96 4.90
C VAL A 40 4.08 -21.48 4.73
N ASP A 41 4.75 -20.80 3.78
CA ASP A 41 4.59 -19.35 3.55
C ASP A 41 3.53 -19.04 2.49
N TYR A 42 3.35 -19.97 1.55
CA TYR A 42 2.34 -19.90 0.50
C TYR A 42 1.88 -21.30 0.09
N VAL A 43 0.67 -21.38 -0.47
CA VAL A 43 0.15 -22.60 -1.10
C VAL A 43 -0.18 -22.32 -2.56
N VAL A 44 -0.22 -23.37 -3.37
CA VAL A 44 -0.68 -23.28 -4.77
C VAL A 44 -2.03 -23.96 -4.87
N GLN A 45 -3.09 -23.20 -5.18
CA GLN A 45 -4.44 -23.72 -5.38
C GLN A 45 -5.07 -23.08 -6.62
N ASN A 46 -5.86 -23.84 -7.37
CA ASN A 46 -6.54 -23.37 -8.58
C ASN A 46 -5.62 -22.67 -9.60
N ASN A 47 -4.35 -23.08 -9.68
CA ASN A 47 -3.34 -22.43 -10.53
C ASN A 47 -3.12 -20.95 -10.16
N GLU A 48 -3.12 -20.64 -8.86
CA GLU A 48 -2.77 -19.35 -8.26
C GLU A 48 -1.94 -19.57 -7.00
N VAL A 49 -1.02 -18.65 -6.70
CA VAL A 49 -0.24 -18.62 -5.45
C VAL A 49 -1.05 -17.87 -4.40
N ILE A 50 -1.32 -18.51 -3.26
CA ILE A 50 -2.08 -17.92 -2.15
C ILE A 50 -1.17 -17.84 -0.93
N ILE A 51 -1.06 -16.65 -0.34
CA ILE A 51 -0.22 -16.41 0.84
C ILE A 51 -0.83 -17.09 2.06
N VAL A 52 0.00 -17.77 2.84
CA VAL A 52 -0.36 -18.26 4.17
C VAL A 52 0.09 -17.21 5.18
N ASP A 53 -0.83 -16.71 5.98
CA ASP A 53 -0.50 -15.80 7.07
C ASP A 53 0.24 -16.58 8.17
N GLU A 54 1.51 -16.23 8.41
CA GLU A 54 2.39 -16.91 9.38
C GLU A 54 1.81 -16.97 10.81
N PHE A 55 1.03 -15.96 11.20
CA PHE A 55 0.49 -15.86 12.56
C PHE A 55 -0.80 -16.66 12.73
N THR A 56 -1.61 -16.77 11.67
CA THR A 56 -2.96 -17.34 11.75
C THR A 56 -3.14 -18.67 11.00
N GLY A 57 -2.19 -19.03 10.12
CA GLY A 57 -2.26 -20.18 9.22
C GLY A 57 -3.39 -20.08 8.19
N ARG A 58 -3.97 -18.89 8.00
CA ARG A 58 -5.08 -18.68 7.06
C ARG A 58 -4.55 -18.36 5.67
N LEU A 59 -5.27 -18.87 4.67
CA LEU A 59 -5.09 -18.48 3.28
C LEU A 59 -5.61 -17.06 3.09
N SER A 60 -4.71 -16.16 2.72
CA SER A 60 -5.02 -14.77 2.41
C SER A 60 -5.36 -14.64 0.92
N GLU A 61 -6.58 -15.04 0.56
CA GLU A 61 -7.10 -14.88 -0.80
C GLU A 61 -7.15 -13.39 -1.19
N GLY A 62 -6.64 -13.06 -2.37
CA GLY A 62 -6.57 -11.69 -2.89
C GLY A 62 -5.43 -10.83 -2.37
N ARG A 63 -4.55 -11.35 -1.50
CA ARG A 63 -3.28 -10.70 -1.14
C ARG A 63 -2.13 -11.23 -1.99
N ARG A 64 -1.21 -10.35 -2.34
CA ARG A 64 -0.03 -10.65 -3.15
C ARG A 64 1.22 -10.14 -2.44
N PHE A 65 2.33 -10.83 -2.65
CA PHE A 65 3.63 -10.34 -2.19
C PHE A 65 4.03 -9.17 -3.11
N SER A 66 4.61 -8.12 -2.52
CA SER A 66 5.02 -6.93 -3.28
C SER A 66 6.35 -7.16 -4.03
N ASP A 67 6.79 -6.15 -4.76
CA ASP A 67 8.13 -6.07 -5.35
C ASP A 67 8.45 -7.23 -6.30
N GLY A 68 7.49 -7.68 -7.11
CA GLY A 68 7.70 -8.79 -8.06
C GLY A 68 7.92 -10.17 -7.40
N LEU A 69 7.91 -10.28 -6.06
CA LEU A 69 8.13 -11.55 -5.37
C LEU A 69 7.01 -12.55 -5.64
N HIS A 70 5.77 -12.07 -5.77
CA HIS A 70 4.64 -12.94 -6.08
C HIS A 70 4.77 -13.54 -7.48
N GLN A 71 5.23 -12.74 -8.44
CA GLN A 71 5.52 -13.16 -9.81
C GLN A 71 6.69 -14.14 -9.84
N ALA A 72 7.71 -13.92 -9.01
CA ALA A 72 8.82 -14.86 -8.86
C ALA A 72 8.36 -16.21 -8.29
N LEU A 73 7.42 -16.22 -7.34
CA LEU A 73 6.80 -17.44 -6.82
C LEU A 73 5.90 -18.12 -7.86
N GLU A 74 5.11 -17.34 -8.62
CA GLU A 74 4.30 -17.86 -9.74
C GLU A 74 5.21 -18.50 -10.80
N ALA A 75 6.34 -17.86 -11.15
CA ALA A 75 7.34 -18.39 -12.06
C ALA A 75 8.02 -19.66 -11.53
N LYS A 76 8.39 -19.68 -10.25
CA LYS A 76 8.98 -20.85 -9.56
C LYS A 76 8.04 -22.07 -9.63
N GLU A 77 6.75 -21.86 -9.38
CA GLU A 77 5.75 -22.94 -9.33
C GLU A 77 5.15 -23.27 -10.71
N GLY A 78 5.57 -22.57 -11.78
CA GLY A 78 5.06 -22.78 -13.14
C GLY A 78 3.59 -22.38 -13.30
N VAL A 79 3.10 -21.48 -12.44
CA VAL A 79 1.75 -20.96 -12.44
C VAL A 79 1.63 -19.81 -13.47
N LYS A 80 0.42 -19.46 -13.89
CA LYS A 80 0.23 -18.30 -14.78
C LYS A 80 0.67 -17.04 -14.05
N ILE A 81 1.79 -16.47 -14.49
CA ILE A 81 2.28 -15.18 -14.00
C ILE A 81 1.24 -14.14 -14.35
N GLN A 82 0.71 -13.46 -13.34
CA GLN A 82 -0.18 -12.33 -13.57
C GLN A 82 0.62 -11.03 -13.47
N ASP A 83 0.15 -10.00 -14.17
CA ASP A 83 0.78 -8.69 -14.16
C ASP A 83 0.98 -8.19 -12.73
N GLU A 84 2.08 -7.48 -12.52
CA GLU A 84 2.42 -6.89 -11.24
C GLU A 84 1.32 -5.95 -10.77
N SER A 85 0.96 -6.08 -9.49
CA SER A 85 0.10 -5.11 -8.83
C SER A 85 0.89 -3.81 -8.72
N GLN A 86 0.70 -2.90 -9.68
CA GLN A 86 1.31 -1.59 -9.65
C GLN A 86 0.67 -0.70 -8.59
N THR A 87 1.51 -0.01 -7.82
CA THR A 87 1.08 0.98 -6.84
C THR A 87 0.52 2.22 -7.55
N LEU A 88 -0.81 2.39 -7.50
CA LEU A 88 -1.46 3.59 -8.06
C LEU A 88 -1.30 4.80 -7.14
N ALA A 89 -1.38 4.57 -5.84
CA ALA A 89 -1.21 5.56 -4.79
C ALA A 89 -0.78 4.85 -3.51
N ASP A 90 0.12 5.47 -2.78
CA ASP A 90 0.58 5.02 -1.48
C ASP A 90 0.77 6.24 -0.56
N ILE A 91 0.63 6.04 0.74
CA ILE A 91 0.95 7.02 1.80
C ILE A 91 1.12 6.31 3.14
N THR A 92 2.15 6.69 3.90
CA THR A 92 2.32 6.20 5.28
C THR A 92 1.35 6.90 6.24
N PHE A 93 0.99 6.23 7.34
CA PHE A 93 0.16 6.86 8.37
C PHE A 93 0.81 8.11 8.95
N GLN A 94 2.13 8.11 9.13
CA GLN A 94 2.91 9.25 9.62
C GLN A 94 2.65 10.48 8.75
N ASN A 95 2.87 10.35 7.45
CA ASN A 95 2.69 11.47 6.52
C ASN A 95 1.23 11.81 6.28
N TYR A 96 0.33 10.84 6.30
CA TYR A 96 -1.11 11.07 6.22
C TYR A 96 -1.63 11.93 7.38
N PHE A 97 -1.30 11.59 8.62
CA PHE A 97 -1.76 12.36 9.79
C PHE A 97 -1.11 13.74 9.87
N ARG A 98 0.11 13.92 9.36
CA ARG A 98 0.78 15.24 9.24
C ARG A 98 0.07 16.19 8.27
N MET A 99 -0.85 15.71 7.43
CA MET A 99 -1.63 16.57 6.53
C MET A 99 -2.80 17.28 7.24
N TYR A 100 -3.16 16.85 8.45
CA TYR A 100 -4.27 17.46 9.19
C TYR A 100 -3.83 18.77 9.83
N ASP A 101 -4.63 19.83 9.67
CA ASP A 101 -4.39 21.14 10.32
C ASP A 101 -4.31 21.04 11.84
N LYS A 102 -5.07 20.10 12.42
CA LYS A 102 -5.07 19.81 13.85
C LYS A 102 -5.06 18.31 14.09
N LEU A 103 -4.06 17.86 14.83
CA LEU A 103 -3.92 16.47 15.24
C LEU A 103 -3.93 16.37 16.77
N ALA A 104 -4.66 15.40 17.31
CA ALA A 104 -4.68 15.08 18.73
C ALA A 104 -4.90 13.57 18.89
N GLY A 105 -4.38 12.99 19.97
CA GLY A 105 -4.51 11.57 20.27
C GLY A 105 -4.64 11.32 21.76
N MET A 106 -5.23 10.18 22.12
CA MET A 106 -5.35 9.74 23.51
C MET A 106 -4.91 8.28 23.64
N THR A 107 -4.08 8.02 24.64
CA THR A 107 -3.64 6.66 24.99
C THR A 107 -3.09 6.64 26.41
N GLY A 108 -3.26 5.52 27.12
CA GLY A 108 -2.77 5.39 28.50
C GLY A 108 -1.26 5.17 28.63
N THR A 109 -0.52 5.04 27.53
CA THR A 109 0.88 4.62 27.54
C THR A 109 1.73 5.40 26.52
N ALA A 110 1.52 6.70 26.36
CA ALA A 110 2.29 7.52 25.40
C ALA A 110 3.63 8.05 25.96
N GLN A 111 3.77 8.14 27.28
CA GLN A 111 4.89 8.85 27.91
C GLN A 111 6.27 8.29 27.53
N THR A 112 6.36 6.99 27.26
CA THR A 112 7.63 6.35 26.87
C THR A 112 8.13 6.81 25.50
N GLU A 113 7.20 7.16 24.60
CA GLU A 113 7.48 7.57 23.21
C GLU A 113 7.23 9.07 23.01
N ALA A 114 7.27 9.87 24.07
CA ALA A 114 6.98 11.30 23.99
C ALA A 114 7.90 12.03 23.01
N THR A 115 9.16 11.63 22.93
CA THR A 115 10.13 12.15 21.95
C THR A 115 9.72 11.82 20.51
N GLU A 116 9.22 10.61 20.25
CA GLU A 116 8.75 10.21 18.91
C GLU A 116 7.52 11.03 18.49
N PHE A 117 6.57 11.26 19.40
CA PHE A 117 5.41 12.11 19.13
C PHE A 117 5.79 13.56 18.84
N ALA A 118 6.74 14.10 19.60
CA ALA A 118 7.25 15.46 19.38
C ALA A 118 8.01 15.58 18.05
N GLU A 119 8.93 14.65 17.74
CA GLU A 119 9.73 14.72 16.51
C GLU A 119 8.91 14.48 15.23
N ILE A 120 7.99 13.52 15.23
CA ILE A 120 7.26 13.11 14.00
C ILE A 120 6.01 13.97 13.78
N TYR A 121 5.24 14.21 14.84
CA TYR A 121 3.91 14.82 14.75
C TYR A 121 3.83 16.21 15.37
N ASN A 122 4.91 16.71 15.98
CA ASN A 122 4.91 17.95 16.76
C ASN A 122 3.83 17.93 17.86
N LEU A 123 3.67 16.78 18.52
CA LEU A 123 2.70 16.57 19.60
C LEU A 123 3.38 16.40 20.95
N ASP A 124 2.99 17.23 21.90
CA ASP A 124 3.37 17.07 23.30
C ASP A 124 2.55 15.96 23.96
N VAL A 125 3.21 15.13 24.76
CA VAL A 125 2.55 14.11 25.58
C VAL A 125 2.34 14.66 26.98
N VAL A 126 1.08 14.84 27.35
CA VAL A 126 0.68 15.28 28.69
C VAL A 126 0.12 14.10 29.46
N SER A 127 0.76 13.76 30.59
CA SER A 127 0.24 12.76 31.52
C SER A 127 -0.91 13.36 32.34
N ILE A 128 -2.12 12.85 32.15
CA ILE A 128 -3.30 13.27 32.91
C ILE A 128 -3.37 12.45 34.20
N PRO A 129 -3.46 13.10 35.39
CA PRO A 129 -3.64 12.41 36.65
C PRO A 129 -4.86 11.48 36.63
N THR A 130 -4.75 10.33 37.30
CA THR A 130 -5.90 9.44 37.45
C THR A 130 -6.97 10.08 38.33
N ASN A 131 -8.23 9.75 38.07
CA ASN A 131 -9.36 10.24 38.86
C ASN A 131 -9.31 9.74 40.32
N VAL A 132 -8.80 8.51 40.50
CA VAL A 132 -8.57 7.85 41.79
C VAL A 132 -7.16 7.26 41.77
N ASP A 133 -6.49 7.24 42.91
CA ASP A 133 -5.16 6.65 43.05
C ASP A 133 -5.16 5.15 42.72
N VAL A 134 -4.15 4.70 42.00
CA VAL A 134 -4.02 3.31 41.58
C VAL A 134 -3.59 2.44 42.77
N GLN A 135 -4.39 1.41 43.08
CA GLN A 135 -4.12 0.46 44.17
C GLN A 135 -3.61 -0.91 43.67
N ARG A 136 -3.25 -1.01 42.38
CA ARG A 136 -2.75 -2.25 41.78
C ARG A 136 -1.34 -2.59 42.31
N ASP A 137 -1.18 -3.84 42.75
CA ASP A 137 0.11 -4.43 43.14
C ASP A 137 0.85 -4.96 41.90
N ASP A 138 1.79 -4.16 41.38
CA ASP A 138 2.67 -4.55 40.27
C ASP A 138 3.93 -5.24 40.80
N ARG A 139 3.97 -6.56 40.71
CA ARG A 139 5.05 -7.39 41.27
C ARG A 139 6.26 -7.53 40.35
N ASN A 140 7.41 -7.89 40.94
CA ASN A 140 8.67 -8.12 40.22
C ASN A 140 8.62 -9.36 39.36
N ASP A 141 9.35 -9.38 38.25
CA ASP A 141 9.32 -10.49 37.30
C ASP A 141 9.89 -11.78 37.89
N LEU A 142 9.24 -12.91 37.58
CA LEU A 142 9.72 -14.25 37.93
C LEU A 142 10.43 -14.85 36.73
N ILE A 143 11.69 -15.23 36.90
CA ILE A 143 12.53 -15.73 35.80
C ILE A 143 12.88 -17.19 36.03
N PHE A 144 12.54 -18.01 35.04
CA PHE A 144 12.73 -19.46 35.01
C PHE A 144 13.82 -19.84 34.03
N LYS A 145 14.40 -21.03 34.21
CA LYS A 145 15.46 -21.54 33.35
C LYS A 145 14.93 -21.97 31.98
N SER A 146 13.82 -22.71 31.97
CA SER A 146 13.19 -23.24 30.75
C SER A 146 11.77 -22.69 30.55
N GLU A 147 11.30 -22.70 29.31
CA GLU A 147 9.93 -22.29 28.98
C GLU A 147 8.89 -23.23 29.58
N ARG A 148 9.24 -24.53 29.71
CA ARG A 148 8.40 -25.53 30.37
C ARG A 148 8.14 -25.18 31.84
N GLU A 149 9.19 -24.89 32.60
CA GLU A 149 9.07 -24.50 34.02
C GLU A 149 8.23 -23.23 34.19
N LYS A 150 8.45 -22.24 33.32
CA LYS A 150 7.65 -21.00 33.27
C LYS A 150 6.16 -21.30 33.11
N PHE A 151 5.77 -22.10 32.11
CA PHE A 151 4.36 -22.42 31.86
C PHE A 151 3.74 -23.30 32.94
N ASP A 152 4.51 -24.21 33.55
CA ASP A 152 4.05 -24.99 34.69
C ASP A 152 3.76 -24.10 35.90
N ALA A 153 4.64 -23.14 36.20
CA ALA A 153 4.45 -22.15 37.26
C ALA A 153 3.25 -21.22 36.98
N VAL A 154 3.08 -20.76 35.74
CA VAL A 154 1.89 -19.98 35.31
C VAL A 154 0.61 -20.79 35.56
N CYS A 155 0.58 -22.06 35.16
CA CYS A 155 -0.58 -22.92 35.38
C CYS A 155 -0.90 -23.12 36.86
N LEU A 156 0.13 -23.34 37.71
CA LEU A 156 -0.05 -23.46 39.15
C LEU A 156 -0.66 -22.17 39.74
N LYS A 157 -0.17 -21.00 39.29
CA LYS A 157 -0.70 -19.72 39.74
C LYS A 157 -2.16 -19.49 39.32
N ILE A 158 -2.51 -19.85 38.09
CA ILE A 158 -3.89 -19.79 37.60
C ILE A 158 -4.79 -20.70 38.44
N GLN A 159 -4.32 -21.90 38.80
CA GLN A 159 -5.08 -22.81 39.67
C GLN A 159 -5.30 -22.24 41.07
N GLU A 160 -4.31 -21.55 41.65
CA GLU A 160 -4.46 -20.89 42.95
C GLU A 160 -5.56 -19.83 42.91
N TYR A 161 -5.52 -18.92 41.92
CA TYR A 161 -6.53 -17.89 41.75
C TYR A 161 -7.91 -18.46 41.40
N SER A 162 -7.96 -19.50 40.56
CA SER A 162 -9.21 -20.19 40.22
C SER A 162 -9.85 -20.84 41.45
N LYS A 163 -9.05 -21.43 42.36
CA LYS A 163 -9.53 -21.99 43.63
C LYS A 163 -10.10 -20.95 44.58
N THR A 164 -9.50 -19.75 44.64
CA THR A 164 -10.03 -18.64 45.45
C THR A 164 -11.21 -17.94 44.78
N GLY A 165 -11.40 -18.15 43.48
CA GLY A 165 -12.43 -17.51 42.66
C GLY A 165 -12.03 -16.13 42.14
N GLN A 166 -10.77 -15.73 42.29
CA GLN A 166 -10.26 -14.46 41.77
C GLN A 166 -10.20 -14.51 40.23
N PRO A 167 -10.71 -13.50 39.50
CA PRO A 167 -10.64 -13.46 38.05
C PRO A 167 -9.20 -13.29 37.55
N VAL A 168 -8.84 -14.00 36.48
CA VAL A 168 -7.50 -14.02 35.90
C VAL A 168 -7.54 -13.70 34.41
N LEU A 169 -6.71 -12.75 33.99
CA LEU A 169 -6.40 -12.49 32.59
C LEU A 169 -4.94 -12.82 32.31
N VAL A 170 -4.71 -13.75 31.38
CA VAL A 170 -3.37 -14.19 30.96
C VAL A 170 -3.06 -13.58 29.60
N GLY A 171 -1.98 -12.81 29.50
CA GLY A 171 -1.49 -12.24 28.25
C GLY A 171 -0.35 -13.07 27.67
N THR A 172 -0.51 -13.52 26.43
CA THR A 172 0.51 -14.27 25.68
C THR A 172 0.97 -13.52 24.44
N ALA A 173 2.25 -13.67 24.09
CA ALA A 173 2.84 -12.98 22.94
C ALA A 173 2.37 -13.49 21.57
N SER A 174 2.02 -14.78 21.44
CA SER A 174 1.60 -15.41 20.18
C SER A 174 0.41 -16.35 20.35
N ILE A 175 -0.28 -16.65 19.23
CA ILE A 175 -1.39 -17.61 19.20
C ILE A 175 -0.90 -19.02 19.56
N GLU A 176 0.27 -19.41 19.07
CA GLU A 176 0.87 -20.72 19.38
C GLU A 176 1.03 -20.91 20.89
N LYS A 177 1.52 -19.89 21.61
CA LYS A 177 1.69 -19.95 23.07
C LYS A 177 0.36 -19.92 23.82
N SER A 178 -0.64 -19.20 23.30
CA SER A 178 -2.02 -19.29 23.79
C SER A 178 -2.60 -20.70 23.67
N GLU A 179 -2.42 -21.37 22.53
CA GLU A 179 -2.89 -22.74 22.30
C GLU A 179 -2.11 -23.76 23.12
N TYR A 180 -0.80 -23.53 23.34
CA TYR A 180 0.02 -24.36 24.23
C TYR A 180 -0.50 -24.26 25.67
N LEU A 181 -0.74 -23.05 26.18
CA LEU A 181 -1.29 -22.84 27.52
C LEU A 181 -2.71 -23.41 27.64
N HIS A 182 -3.54 -23.29 26.60
CA HIS A 182 -4.87 -23.90 26.53
C HIS A 182 -4.82 -25.42 26.78
N LYS A 183 -3.89 -26.13 26.10
CA LYS A 183 -3.71 -27.58 26.28
C LYS A 183 -3.34 -27.92 27.72
N LEU A 184 -2.38 -27.20 28.31
CA LEU A 184 -1.95 -27.42 29.69
C LEU A 184 -3.08 -27.20 30.71
N LEU A 185 -3.86 -26.14 30.55
CA LEU A 185 -4.99 -25.85 31.45
C LEU A 185 -6.14 -26.85 31.29
N LYS A 186 -6.35 -27.38 30.08
CA LYS A 186 -7.34 -28.42 29.81
C LYS A 186 -6.97 -29.74 30.49
N GLU A 187 -5.71 -30.13 30.43
CA GLU A 187 -5.18 -31.29 31.17
C GLU A 187 -5.36 -31.13 32.68
N LYS A 188 -5.12 -29.91 33.18
CA LYS A 188 -5.29 -29.51 34.59
C LYS A 188 -6.75 -29.23 34.99
N LYS A 189 -7.72 -29.43 34.09
CA LYS A 189 -9.18 -29.26 34.28
C LYS A 189 -9.59 -27.88 34.82
N VAL A 190 -8.90 -26.83 34.41
CA VAL A 190 -9.28 -25.44 34.74
C VAL A 190 -10.20 -24.91 33.63
N PRO A 191 -11.46 -24.51 33.94
CA PRO A 191 -12.32 -23.83 32.96
C PRO A 191 -11.71 -22.51 32.53
N HIS A 192 -11.56 -22.28 31.23
CA HIS A 192 -10.96 -21.05 30.71
C HIS A 192 -11.47 -20.74 29.29
N THR A 193 -11.30 -19.48 28.88
CA THR A 193 -11.65 -18.99 27.55
C THR A 193 -10.43 -18.43 26.85
N VAL A 194 -10.30 -18.65 25.53
CA VAL A 194 -9.17 -18.19 24.72
C VAL A 194 -9.63 -17.15 23.71
N LEU A 195 -8.88 -16.06 23.62
CA LEU A 195 -9.12 -14.92 22.74
C LEU A 195 -7.95 -14.76 21.76
N ASN A 196 -8.20 -15.04 20.49
CA ASN A 196 -7.19 -15.10 19.43
C ASN A 196 -7.33 -13.99 18.37
N ALA A 197 -8.05 -12.89 18.65
CA ALA A 197 -8.26 -11.75 17.75
C ALA A 197 -8.90 -12.09 16.38
N LYS A 198 -9.74 -13.13 16.32
CA LYS A 198 -10.41 -13.62 15.10
C LYS A 198 -11.83 -13.05 14.91
N GLN A 199 -12.53 -12.68 15.98
CA GLN A 199 -13.93 -12.18 15.92
C GLN A 199 -14.18 -11.06 16.94
N HIS A 200 -13.90 -9.81 16.55
CA HIS A 200 -13.93 -8.65 17.46
C HIS A 200 -15.24 -8.47 18.26
N GLU A 201 -16.42 -8.67 17.63
CA GLU A 201 -17.71 -8.47 18.32
C GLU A 201 -18.00 -9.50 19.41
N LYS A 202 -17.63 -10.77 19.19
CA LYS A 202 -17.81 -11.82 20.21
C LYS A 202 -16.75 -11.75 21.28
N GLU A 203 -15.53 -11.36 20.92
CA GLU A 203 -14.44 -11.15 21.86
C GLU A 203 -14.74 -10.03 22.85
N GLY A 204 -15.42 -8.97 22.42
CA GLY A 204 -15.81 -7.89 23.32
C GLY A 204 -16.68 -8.37 24.49
N LYS A 205 -17.68 -9.23 24.23
CA LYS A 205 -18.52 -9.80 25.30
C LYS A 205 -17.73 -10.70 26.24
N ILE A 206 -16.85 -11.55 25.68
CA ILE A 206 -16.02 -12.45 26.48
C ILE A 206 -15.07 -11.67 27.40
N VAL A 207 -14.56 -10.53 26.94
CA VAL A 207 -13.66 -9.67 27.73
C VAL A 207 -14.43 -8.93 28.82
N GLU A 208 -15.65 -8.49 28.54
CA GLU A 208 -16.53 -7.89 29.55
C GLU A 208 -16.82 -8.89 30.70
N ASP A 209 -17.02 -10.16 30.35
CA ASP A 209 -17.24 -11.25 31.31
C ASP A 209 -15.95 -11.73 32.02
N ALA A 210 -14.76 -11.27 31.59
CA ALA A 210 -13.49 -11.70 32.18
C ALA A 210 -13.29 -11.22 33.63
N GLY A 211 -14.10 -10.26 34.09
CA GLY A 211 -14.08 -9.76 35.46
C GLY A 211 -14.94 -10.56 36.44
N LEU A 212 -15.70 -11.55 35.95
CA LEU A 212 -16.59 -12.36 36.78
C LEU A 212 -15.81 -13.35 37.66
N LYS A 213 -16.41 -13.72 38.79
CA LYS A 213 -15.80 -14.64 39.76
C LYS A 213 -15.44 -15.97 39.11
N GLY A 214 -14.19 -16.40 39.29
CA GLY A 214 -13.63 -17.63 38.73
C GLY A 214 -13.37 -17.60 37.22
N ALA A 215 -13.55 -16.45 36.55
CA ALA A 215 -13.24 -16.32 35.13
C ALA A 215 -11.73 -16.44 34.91
N VAL A 216 -11.34 -17.29 33.96
CA VAL A 216 -9.96 -17.41 33.47
C VAL A 216 -9.97 -17.15 31.98
N THR A 217 -9.33 -16.06 31.56
CA THR A 217 -9.29 -15.62 30.17
C THR A 217 -7.85 -15.57 29.69
N ILE A 218 -7.56 -16.23 28.58
CA ILE A 218 -6.28 -16.16 27.88
C ILE A 218 -6.47 -15.23 26.69
N ALA A 219 -5.62 -14.22 26.56
CA ALA A 219 -5.66 -13.26 25.50
C ALA A 219 -4.31 -13.15 24.80
N THR A 220 -4.33 -13.21 23.47
CA THR A 220 -3.18 -12.76 22.67
C THR A 220 -3.13 -11.23 22.64
N ASN A 221 -1.95 -10.67 22.40
CA ASN A 221 -1.61 -9.24 22.49
C ASN A 221 -2.64 -8.21 22.04
N MET A 222 -3.44 -8.51 21.03
CA MET A 222 -4.42 -7.57 20.46
C MET A 222 -5.88 -7.87 20.82
N ALA A 223 -6.16 -9.01 21.46
CA ALA A 223 -7.51 -9.43 21.74
C ALA A 223 -8.13 -8.62 22.90
N GLY A 224 -9.38 -8.18 22.73
CA GLY A 224 -10.09 -7.42 23.78
C GLY A 224 -9.63 -5.97 23.98
N ARG A 225 -8.89 -5.38 23.04
CA ARG A 225 -8.52 -3.95 23.09
C ARG A 225 -9.75 -3.06 22.93
N GLY A 226 -9.85 -2.04 23.79
CA GLY A 226 -10.96 -1.09 23.78
C GLY A 226 -12.15 -1.48 24.65
N VAL A 227 -12.18 -2.70 25.21
CA VAL A 227 -13.23 -3.14 26.13
C VAL A 227 -12.77 -3.04 27.58
N ASP A 228 -13.66 -2.53 28.42
CA ASP A 228 -13.46 -2.36 29.86
C ASP A 228 -13.84 -3.65 30.60
N ILE A 229 -13.02 -4.05 31.58
CA ILE A 229 -13.27 -5.24 32.42
C ILE A 229 -13.77 -4.72 33.76
N LYS A 230 -15.08 -4.82 33.99
CA LYS A 230 -15.70 -4.37 35.24
C LYS A 230 -15.67 -5.48 36.26
N LEU A 231 -15.33 -5.14 37.50
CA LEU A 231 -15.28 -6.08 38.61
C LEU A 231 -16.52 -5.94 39.49
N PRO A 232 -17.26 -7.04 39.75
CA PRO A 232 -18.24 -7.08 40.83
C PRO A 232 -17.56 -6.86 42.20
N ALA A 233 -18.30 -6.34 43.18
CA ALA A 233 -17.77 -6.09 44.53
C ALA A 233 -17.13 -7.35 45.17
N GLU A 234 -17.70 -8.53 44.93
CA GLU A 234 -17.12 -9.79 45.40
C GLU A 234 -15.73 -10.08 44.83
N CYS A 235 -15.44 -9.68 43.59
CA CYS A 235 -14.12 -9.88 42.97
C CYS A 235 -13.10 -8.89 43.53
N ILE A 236 -13.53 -7.68 43.87
CA ILE A 236 -12.67 -6.67 44.51
C ILE A 236 -12.21 -7.17 45.89
N GLU A 237 -13.11 -7.75 46.68
CA GLU A 237 -12.77 -8.35 47.98
C GLU A 237 -11.81 -9.55 47.86
N LEU A 238 -11.85 -10.28 46.74
CA LEU A 238 -10.95 -11.40 46.44
C LEU A 238 -9.56 -10.94 45.96
N GLY A 239 -9.28 -9.64 45.94
CA GLY A 239 -8.00 -9.08 45.48
C GLY A 239 -8.03 -8.52 44.05
N GLY A 240 -9.21 -8.41 43.44
CA GLY A 240 -9.42 -7.81 42.13
C GLY A 240 -8.93 -8.65 40.95
N LEU A 241 -8.75 -8.03 39.79
CA LEU A 241 -8.29 -8.72 38.58
C LEU A 241 -6.80 -9.06 38.68
N ALA A 242 -6.45 -10.34 38.55
CA ALA A 242 -5.07 -10.79 38.46
C ALA A 242 -4.63 -10.83 36.99
N ILE A 243 -3.56 -10.12 36.68
CA ILE A 243 -2.91 -10.10 35.36
C ILE A 243 -1.66 -10.98 35.39
N ILE A 244 -1.59 -11.94 34.48
CA ILE A 244 -0.41 -12.78 34.29
C ILE A 244 0.15 -12.51 32.89
N GLY A 245 1.32 -11.90 32.80
CA GLY A 245 2.08 -11.83 31.55
C GLY A 245 2.94 -13.08 31.41
N THR A 246 2.78 -13.86 30.34
CA THR A 246 3.61 -15.05 30.15
C THR A 246 5.00 -14.72 29.62
N GLU A 247 5.20 -13.49 29.11
CA GLU A 247 6.45 -12.95 28.54
C GLU A 247 6.46 -11.43 28.58
N ARG A 248 7.63 -10.84 28.38
CA ARG A 248 7.82 -9.41 28.12
C ARG A 248 7.81 -9.14 26.63
N HIS A 249 7.11 -8.08 26.24
CA HIS A 249 7.14 -7.61 24.86
C HIS A 249 8.42 -6.83 24.57
N GLU A 250 8.72 -6.65 23.29
CA GLU A 250 9.80 -5.76 22.85
C GLU A 250 9.59 -4.32 23.30
N SER A 251 8.31 -3.90 23.43
CA SER A 251 7.94 -2.59 23.94
C SER A 251 7.22 -2.68 25.29
N ARG A 252 7.74 -1.93 26.27
CA ARG A 252 7.16 -1.70 27.61
C ARG A 252 5.76 -1.15 27.54
N ARG A 253 5.44 -0.42 26.46
CA ARG A 253 4.11 0.12 26.20
C ARG A 253 3.04 -0.99 26.17
N ILE A 254 3.36 -2.13 25.54
CA ILE A 254 2.42 -3.26 25.38
C ILE A 254 2.23 -3.96 26.73
N ASP A 255 3.32 -4.17 27.46
CA ASP A 255 3.27 -4.75 28.82
C ASP A 255 2.44 -3.87 29.77
N ASN A 256 2.62 -2.55 29.72
CA ASN A 256 1.85 -1.62 30.54
C ASN A 256 0.37 -1.55 30.13
N GLN A 257 0.04 -1.79 28.86
CA GLN A 257 -1.35 -1.95 28.43
C GLN A 257 -1.99 -3.22 28.98
N LEU A 258 -1.22 -4.31 29.11
CA LEU A 258 -1.68 -5.54 29.74
C LEU A 258 -1.90 -5.32 31.25
N ARG A 259 -0.94 -4.69 31.95
CA ARG A 259 -1.10 -4.30 33.36
C ARG A 259 -2.32 -3.41 33.58
N GLY A 260 -2.50 -2.42 32.71
CA GLY A 260 -3.60 -1.45 32.72
C GLY A 260 -5.00 -2.05 32.50
N ARG A 261 -5.11 -3.36 32.29
CA ARG A 261 -6.40 -4.08 32.34
C ARG A 261 -6.92 -4.24 33.77
N SER A 262 -6.03 -4.23 34.76
CA SER A 262 -6.37 -4.31 36.18
C SER A 262 -6.16 -2.97 36.90
N GLY A 263 -6.83 -2.81 38.04
CA GLY A 263 -6.76 -1.64 38.91
C GLY A 263 -7.40 -0.37 38.34
N ARG A 264 -8.52 -0.51 37.64
CA ARG A 264 -9.23 0.63 37.04
C ARG A 264 -9.98 1.40 38.11
N GLN A 265 -10.01 2.74 37.99
CA GLN A 265 -10.71 3.63 38.93
C GLN A 265 -10.37 3.39 40.42
N GLY A 266 -9.13 2.96 40.71
CA GLY A 266 -8.67 2.69 42.07
C GLY A 266 -9.00 1.30 42.61
N ASP A 267 -9.57 0.42 41.78
CA ASP A 267 -9.76 -0.99 42.14
C ASP A 267 -8.42 -1.64 42.57
N VAL A 268 -8.51 -2.58 43.49
CA VAL A 268 -7.39 -3.47 43.80
C VAL A 268 -7.15 -4.44 42.64
N GLY A 269 -5.92 -4.95 42.56
CA GLY A 269 -5.54 -5.88 41.51
C GLY A 269 -4.08 -6.26 41.63
N VAL A 270 -3.67 -7.28 40.89
CA VAL A 270 -2.29 -7.75 40.88
C VAL A 270 -1.82 -7.87 39.44
N SER A 271 -0.58 -7.48 39.15
CA SER A 271 0.08 -7.85 37.89
C SER A 271 1.41 -8.53 38.15
N GLN A 272 1.67 -9.61 37.41
CA GLN A 272 2.86 -10.42 37.56
C GLN A 272 3.30 -10.93 36.19
N PHE A 273 4.58 -10.80 35.87
CA PHE A 273 5.16 -11.39 34.65
C PHE A 273 6.02 -12.59 34.99
N TYR A 274 5.96 -13.57 34.10
CA TYR A 274 6.71 -14.81 34.12
C TYR A 274 7.60 -14.82 32.88
N LEU A 275 8.88 -15.12 33.04
CA LEU A 275 9.86 -15.07 31.97
C LEU A 275 10.72 -16.33 31.97
N SER A 276 11.24 -16.69 30.81
CA SER A 276 12.22 -17.76 30.64
C SER A 276 13.47 -17.24 29.94
N LEU A 277 14.63 -17.80 30.26
CA LEU A 277 15.85 -17.57 29.48
C LEU A 277 15.70 -17.94 27.99
N GLU A 278 14.73 -18.80 27.65
CA GLU A 278 14.41 -19.21 26.28
C GLU A 278 13.47 -18.23 25.56
N ASP A 279 12.93 -17.21 26.24
CA ASP A 279 12.08 -16.19 25.61
C ASP A 279 12.88 -15.30 24.65
N ASN A 280 12.25 -14.84 23.57
CA ASN A 280 12.91 -14.06 22.51
C ASN A 280 13.70 -12.85 23.03
N LEU A 281 13.11 -12.07 23.95
CA LEU A 281 13.77 -10.90 24.52
C LEU A 281 15.04 -11.26 25.31
N LEU A 282 14.99 -12.33 26.11
CA LEU A 282 16.10 -12.76 26.95
C LEU A 282 17.18 -13.49 26.15
N ARG A 283 16.81 -14.21 25.07
CA ARG A 283 17.77 -14.79 24.12
C ARG A 283 18.63 -13.75 23.43
N ILE A 284 18.07 -12.59 23.09
CA ILE A 284 18.82 -11.54 22.36
C ILE A 284 19.76 -10.76 23.29
N PHE A 285 19.37 -10.52 24.56
CA PHE A 285 20.08 -9.57 25.43
C PHE A 285 20.66 -10.14 26.72
N GLY A 286 20.19 -11.31 27.17
CA GLY A 286 20.35 -11.75 28.55
C GLY A 286 20.93 -13.15 28.76
N SER A 287 20.99 -14.02 27.74
CA SER A 287 21.29 -15.44 27.94
C SER A 287 22.61 -15.66 28.68
N ASP A 288 23.73 -15.13 28.20
CA ASP A 288 25.03 -15.60 28.70
C ASP A 288 25.37 -15.06 30.10
N LYS A 289 24.96 -13.82 30.40
CA LYS A 289 25.22 -13.19 31.71
C LYS A 289 24.23 -13.64 32.78
N ILE A 290 22.94 -13.77 32.43
CA ILE A 290 21.90 -14.17 33.39
C ILE A 290 21.96 -15.68 33.60
N ALA A 291 22.17 -16.49 32.56
CA ALA A 291 22.37 -17.94 32.71
C ALA A 291 23.60 -18.24 33.58
N GLY A 292 24.72 -17.53 33.37
CA GLY A 292 25.91 -17.68 34.22
C GLY A 292 25.70 -17.30 35.69
N ILE A 293 24.74 -16.41 35.99
CA ILE A 293 24.31 -16.11 37.36
C ILE A 293 23.43 -17.24 37.92
N MET A 294 22.50 -17.77 37.13
CA MET A 294 21.63 -18.90 37.52
C MET A 294 22.45 -20.17 37.82
N GLU A 295 23.44 -20.48 37.00
CA GLU A 295 24.34 -21.61 37.21
C GLU A 295 25.17 -21.45 38.49
N ARG A 296 25.66 -20.24 38.79
CA ARG A 296 26.42 -19.96 40.02
C ARG A 296 25.57 -19.97 41.28
N LEU A 297 24.30 -19.59 41.16
CA LEU A 297 23.34 -19.61 42.26
C LEU A 297 22.84 -21.04 42.56
N GLY A 298 23.06 -21.99 41.65
CA GLY A 298 22.68 -23.39 41.85
C GLY A 298 21.18 -23.63 41.89
N ILE A 299 20.41 -22.82 41.14
CA ILE A 299 18.93 -22.88 41.11
C ILE A 299 18.48 -24.24 40.60
N GLU A 300 17.67 -24.94 41.40
CA GLU A 300 17.14 -26.27 41.08
C GLU A 300 15.96 -26.19 40.10
N GLU A 301 15.59 -27.32 39.48
CA GLU A 301 14.45 -27.37 38.54
C GLU A 301 13.15 -26.94 39.23
N GLY A 302 12.49 -25.91 38.69
CA GLY A 302 11.24 -25.36 39.22
C GLY A 302 11.40 -24.18 40.19
N GLU A 303 12.63 -23.82 40.54
CA GLU A 303 12.93 -22.58 41.25
C GLU A 303 13.02 -21.38 40.28
N HIS A 304 12.76 -20.18 40.79
CA HIS A 304 12.79 -18.94 40.01
C HIS A 304 13.60 -17.86 40.71
N ILE A 305 14.11 -16.92 39.91
CA ILE A 305 14.68 -15.68 40.46
C ILE A 305 13.60 -14.62 40.54
N GLU A 306 13.38 -14.11 41.74
CA GLU A 306 12.69 -12.84 41.96
C GLU A 306 13.71 -11.81 42.45
N SER A 307 14.09 -10.86 41.59
CA SER A 307 15.03 -9.81 41.96
C SER A 307 14.78 -8.53 41.17
N GLY A 308 14.67 -7.41 41.89
CA GLY A 308 14.56 -6.09 41.28
C GLY A 308 15.76 -5.70 40.42
N MET A 309 16.95 -6.28 40.67
CA MET A 309 18.12 -6.08 39.82
C MET A 309 17.91 -6.69 38.43
N VAL A 310 17.36 -7.91 38.38
CA VAL A 310 17.13 -8.60 37.10
C VAL A 310 15.95 -7.99 36.36
N THR A 311 14.88 -7.60 37.07
CA THR A 311 13.76 -6.85 36.48
C THR A 311 14.25 -5.57 35.78
N ARG A 312 15.13 -4.78 36.44
CA ARG A 312 15.74 -3.59 35.82
C ARG A 312 16.63 -3.92 34.61
N ALA A 313 17.32 -5.05 34.62
CA ALA A 313 18.12 -5.49 33.48
C ALA A 313 17.24 -5.79 32.26
N VAL A 314 16.09 -6.43 32.47
CA VAL A 314 15.09 -6.69 31.42
C VAL A 314 14.49 -5.38 30.90
N GLU A 315 14.13 -4.44 31.78
CA GLU A 315 13.63 -3.12 31.35
C GLU A 315 14.65 -2.34 30.51
N ASN A 316 15.94 -2.44 30.85
CA ASN A 316 17.01 -1.81 30.07
C ASN A 316 17.19 -2.48 28.70
N ALA A 317 17.00 -3.81 28.61
CA ALA A 317 16.98 -4.51 27.33
C ALA A 317 15.80 -4.02 26.47
N GLN A 318 14.60 -3.90 27.04
CA GLN A 318 13.44 -3.35 26.32
C GLN A 318 13.67 -1.93 25.83
N LYS A 319 14.23 -1.04 26.67
CA LYS A 319 14.61 0.33 26.26
C LYS A 319 15.54 0.35 25.04
N LYS A 320 16.48 -0.59 24.99
CA LYS A 320 17.42 -0.71 23.87
C LYS A 320 16.73 -1.18 22.59
N VAL A 321 15.80 -2.14 22.70
CA VAL A 321 14.97 -2.60 21.58
C VAL A 321 14.05 -1.50 21.08
N GLU A 322 13.38 -0.78 21.98
CA GLU A 322 12.54 0.38 21.65
C GLU A 322 13.34 1.46 20.90
N ALA A 323 14.54 1.79 21.38
CA ALA A 323 15.41 2.75 20.70
C ALA A 323 15.83 2.28 19.30
N MET A 324 16.22 1.01 19.15
CA MET A 324 16.57 0.42 17.85
C MET A 324 15.40 0.47 16.86
N HIS A 325 14.19 0.15 17.34
CA HIS A 325 12.97 0.23 16.53
C HIS A 325 12.58 1.67 16.20
N PHE A 326 12.78 2.62 17.12
CA PHE A 326 12.58 4.04 16.88
C PHE A 326 13.54 4.55 15.80
N GLU A 327 14.84 4.23 15.88
CA GLU A 327 15.83 4.58 14.85
C GLU A 327 15.45 3.98 13.50
N SER A 328 15.01 2.72 13.47
CA SER A 328 14.56 2.06 12.24
C SER A 328 13.34 2.76 11.62
N ARG A 329 12.35 3.13 12.45
CA ARG A 329 11.17 3.89 12.00
C ARG A 329 11.53 5.28 11.52
N LYS A 330 12.43 5.98 12.22
CA LYS A 330 12.94 7.30 11.84
C LYS A 330 13.63 7.24 10.48
N HIS A 331 14.52 6.27 10.29
CA HIS A 331 15.17 6.05 9.01
C HIS A 331 14.14 5.78 7.90
N LEU A 332 13.16 4.89 8.11
CA LEU A 332 12.09 4.65 7.13
C LEU A 332 11.27 5.90 6.80
N LEU A 333 10.98 6.75 7.81
CA LEU A 333 10.29 8.02 7.63
C LEU A 333 11.10 8.98 6.77
N GLU A 334 12.43 9.00 6.90
CA GLU A 334 13.30 9.86 6.09
C GLU A 334 13.26 9.50 4.59
N TYR A 335 13.11 8.22 4.22
CA TYR A 335 12.87 7.82 2.82
C TYR A 335 11.48 8.27 2.36
N ASP A 336 10.46 8.03 3.19
CA ASP A 336 9.09 8.39 2.84
C ASP A 336 8.90 9.91 2.73
N ASP A 337 9.64 10.72 3.49
CA ASP A 337 9.60 12.18 3.42
C ASP A 337 10.07 12.70 2.04
N VAL A 338 11.01 12.01 1.38
CA VAL A 338 11.42 12.33 0.01
C VAL A 338 10.28 12.08 -0.97
N ALA A 339 9.68 10.89 -0.90
CA ALA A 339 8.53 10.53 -1.73
C ALA A 339 7.33 11.44 -1.45
N ASN A 340 7.11 11.83 -0.20
CA ASN A 340 6.03 12.72 0.22
C ASN A 340 6.22 14.15 -0.30
N ALA A 341 7.46 14.66 -0.35
CA ALA A 341 7.74 15.97 -0.94
C ALA A 341 7.36 16.00 -2.43
N GLN A 342 7.73 14.96 -3.17
CA GLN A 342 7.35 14.79 -4.59
C GLN A 342 5.82 14.64 -4.74
N ARG A 343 5.20 13.81 -3.89
CA ARG A 343 3.75 13.60 -3.85
C ARG A 343 3.01 14.93 -3.68
N LYS A 344 3.44 15.79 -2.75
CA LYS A 344 2.81 17.11 -2.53
C LYS A 344 2.81 17.96 -3.79
N VAL A 345 3.93 18.03 -4.51
CA VAL A 345 4.05 18.81 -5.75
C VAL A 345 3.11 18.26 -6.82
N ILE A 346 3.15 16.94 -7.06
CA ILE A 346 2.30 16.29 -8.08
C ILE A 346 0.83 16.39 -7.72
N TYR A 347 0.46 16.19 -6.46
CA TYR A 347 -0.93 16.20 -6.02
C TYR A 347 -1.50 17.62 -6.01
N GLN A 348 -0.68 18.62 -5.68
CA GLN A 348 -1.08 20.02 -5.83
C GLN A 348 -1.34 20.35 -7.29
N PHE A 349 -0.40 20.02 -8.18
CA PHE A 349 -0.58 20.26 -9.61
C PHE A 349 -1.78 19.50 -10.19
N ARG A 350 -1.97 18.24 -9.79
CA ARG A 350 -3.16 17.45 -10.15
C ARG A 350 -4.45 18.09 -9.65
N HIS A 351 -4.46 18.64 -8.44
CA HIS A 351 -5.60 19.36 -7.89
C HIS A 351 -5.91 20.62 -8.69
N ASP A 352 -4.87 21.37 -9.06
CA ASP A 352 -4.99 22.56 -9.91
C ASP A 352 -5.60 22.20 -11.28
N LEU A 353 -5.14 21.12 -11.92
CA LEU A 353 -5.71 20.62 -13.18
C LEU A 353 -7.18 20.19 -13.08
N LEU A 354 -7.63 19.73 -11.90
CA LEU A 354 -9.03 19.39 -11.65
C LEU A 354 -9.89 20.63 -11.37
N ASN A 355 -9.27 21.75 -10.98
CA ASN A 355 -9.97 23.01 -10.74
C ASN A 355 -10.34 23.68 -12.06
N LYS A 356 -11.62 24.01 -12.24
CA LYS A 356 -12.11 24.67 -13.44
C LYS A 356 -11.61 26.10 -13.61
N GLU A 357 -11.18 26.74 -12.52
CA GLU A 357 -10.64 28.10 -12.52
C GLU A 357 -9.16 28.13 -12.90
N PHE A 358 -8.48 26.99 -12.96
CA PHE A 358 -7.08 26.93 -13.34
C PHE A 358 -6.89 27.19 -14.84
N GLU A 359 -6.10 28.20 -15.17
CA GLU A 359 -5.78 28.59 -16.55
C GLU A 359 -4.72 27.65 -17.13
N ILE A 360 -5.20 26.53 -17.68
CA ILE A 360 -4.33 25.51 -18.28
C ILE A 360 -3.61 26.00 -19.54
N ALA A 361 -4.19 26.96 -20.26
CA ALA A 361 -3.62 27.53 -21.47
C ALA A 361 -2.24 28.15 -21.22
N ASP A 362 -2.09 28.92 -20.13
CA ASP A 362 -0.81 29.51 -19.73
C ASP A 362 0.23 28.43 -19.45
N LYS A 363 -0.18 27.34 -18.78
CA LYS A 363 0.73 26.23 -18.49
C LYS A 363 1.18 25.49 -19.74
N ILE A 364 0.28 25.31 -20.71
CA ILE A 364 0.63 24.71 -22.00
C ILE A 364 1.57 25.62 -22.78
N ALA A 365 1.32 26.94 -22.81
CA ALA A 365 2.19 27.91 -23.46
C ALA A 365 3.60 27.88 -22.84
N GLU A 366 3.72 27.85 -21.51
CA GLU A 366 5.00 27.64 -20.82
C GLU A 366 5.70 26.35 -21.26
N ASN A 367 4.97 25.23 -21.33
CA ASN A 367 5.54 23.95 -21.75
C ASN A 367 6.01 23.97 -23.20
N ILE A 368 5.30 24.66 -24.11
CA ILE A 368 5.72 24.81 -25.52
C ILE A 368 7.01 25.63 -25.61
N VAL A 369 7.13 26.71 -24.82
CA VAL A 369 8.38 27.50 -24.75
C VAL A 369 9.54 26.64 -24.27
N GLU A 370 9.34 25.88 -23.20
CA GLU A 370 10.37 24.99 -22.64
C GLU A 370 10.76 23.86 -23.61
N PHE A 371 9.78 23.27 -24.29
CA PHE A 371 10.01 22.26 -25.33
C PHE A 371 10.84 22.83 -26.50
N THR A 372 10.54 24.06 -26.93
CA THR A 372 11.27 24.76 -27.99
C THR A 372 12.73 24.96 -27.60
N LYS A 373 12.97 25.50 -26.41
CA LYS A 373 14.31 25.70 -25.86
C LYS A 373 15.10 24.40 -25.77
N ASN A 374 14.49 23.36 -25.19
CA ASN A 374 15.12 22.06 -25.03
C ASN A 374 15.45 21.41 -26.39
N THR A 375 14.60 21.61 -27.40
CA THR A 375 14.85 21.10 -28.75
C THR A 375 16.07 21.77 -29.40
N ILE A 376 16.19 23.09 -29.24
CA ILE A 376 17.33 23.86 -29.78
C ILE A 376 18.61 23.53 -29.03
N ILE A 377 18.58 23.47 -27.69
CA ILE A 377 19.75 23.14 -26.87
C ILE A 377 20.27 21.73 -27.20
N ASN A 378 19.39 20.75 -27.35
CA ASN A 378 19.79 19.38 -27.70
C ASN A 378 20.32 19.25 -29.14
N ALA A 379 20.03 20.22 -30.01
CA ALA A 379 20.57 20.28 -31.37
C ALA A 379 21.88 21.08 -31.46
N GLN A 380 22.25 21.81 -30.42
CA GLN A 380 23.59 22.38 -30.29
C GLN A 380 24.53 21.26 -29.84
N ASP A 381 25.54 20.97 -30.66
CA ASP A 381 26.57 19.99 -30.30
C ASP A 381 27.30 20.45 -29.02
N ILE A 382 27.72 19.51 -28.17
CA ILE A 382 28.20 19.73 -26.78
C ILE A 382 29.48 20.59 -26.69
N SER A 383 30.03 21.04 -27.82
CA SER A 383 31.08 22.04 -27.89
C SER A 383 30.50 23.44 -27.62
N ALA A 384 30.75 23.96 -26.42
CA ALA A 384 30.28 25.26 -25.92
C ALA A 384 30.78 26.51 -26.69
N THR A 385 31.24 26.37 -27.94
CA THR A 385 31.75 27.46 -28.79
C THR A 385 31.40 27.28 -30.27
N ALA A 386 30.26 26.66 -30.59
CA ALA A 386 29.80 26.55 -31.98
C ALA A 386 29.28 27.89 -32.50
N MET A 387 29.81 28.37 -33.62
CA MET A 387 29.22 29.50 -34.36
C MET A 387 27.89 29.03 -35.00
N VAL A 388 26.99 29.95 -35.36
CA VAL A 388 25.68 29.62 -35.98
C VAL A 388 25.82 28.74 -37.24
N GLU A 389 26.98 28.78 -37.89
CA GLU A 389 27.33 27.96 -39.06
C GLU A 389 27.44 26.45 -38.76
N ASP A 390 27.66 26.05 -37.50
CA ASP A 390 27.75 24.65 -37.06
C ASP A 390 26.41 24.11 -36.48
N PHE A 391 25.33 24.88 -36.54
CA PHE A 391 24.01 24.45 -36.03
C PHE A 391 23.32 23.50 -37.02
N GLU A 392 23.08 22.25 -36.59
CA GLU A 392 22.43 21.24 -37.43
C GLU A 392 20.91 21.42 -37.47
N PHE A 393 20.44 22.39 -38.29
CA PHE A 393 19.01 22.63 -38.53
C PHE A 393 18.26 21.37 -39.02
N ASP A 394 18.95 20.43 -39.67
CA ASP A 394 18.38 19.13 -40.07
C ASP A 394 17.85 18.32 -38.88
N ASN A 395 18.59 18.28 -37.77
CA ASN A 395 18.21 17.51 -36.60
C ASN A 395 16.99 18.09 -35.91
N VAL A 396 16.89 19.43 -35.87
CA VAL A 396 15.72 20.13 -35.33
C VAL A 396 14.47 19.82 -36.16
N VAL A 397 14.58 19.92 -37.48
CA VAL A 397 13.48 19.63 -38.40
C VAL A 397 13.04 18.17 -38.29
N LEU A 398 14.00 17.23 -38.26
CA LEU A 398 13.71 15.81 -38.15
C LEU A 398 13.06 15.46 -36.81
N LYS A 399 13.57 16.02 -35.70
CA LYS A 399 13.01 15.80 -34.36
C LYS A 399 11.61 16.38 -34.22
N ILE A 400 11.33 17.56 -34.77
CA ILE A 400 9.98 18.14 -34.79
C ILE A 400 9.04 17.28 -35.64
N LYS A 401 9.52 16.76 -36.78
CA LYS A 401 8.74 15.86 -37.62
C LYS A 401 8.42 14.54 -36.93
N GLU A 402 9.39 13.94 -36.23
CA GLU A 402 9.18 12.69 -35.49
C GLU A 402 8.28 12.87 -34.27
N GLU A 403 8.47 13.94 -33.49
CA GLU A 403 7.79 14.12 -32.20
C GLU A 403 6.43 14.82 -32.32
N LEU A 404 6.29 15.78 -33.24
CA LEU A 404 5.08 16.60 -33.40
C LEU A 404 4.32 16.31 -34.70
N ASN A 405 4.89 15.50 -35.60
CA ASN A 405 4.34 15.23 -36.94
C ASN A 405 4.05 16.51 -37.74
N LEU A 406 4.92 17.53 -37.58
CA LEU A 406 4.86 18.79 -38.31
C LEU A 406 5.92 18.81 -39.41
N ASP A 407 5.50 19.16 -40.63
CA ASP A 407 6.42 19.42 -41.73
C ASP A 407 6.89 20.87 -41.66
N ILE A 408 8.11 21.08 -41.16
CA ILE A 408 8.78 22.38 -41.14
C ILE A 408 10.00 22.33 -42.07
N THR A 409 10.28 23.43 -42.77
CA THR A 409 11.48 23.53 -43.61
C THR A 409 12.57 24.32 -42.89
N LYS A 410 13.84 24.10 -43.27
CA LYS A 410 14.96 24.88 -42.71
C LYS A 410 14.79 26.38 -42.92
N GLU A 411 14.23 26.77 -44.06
CA GLU A 411 14.02 28.17 -44.44
C GLU A 411 13.06 28.88 -43.47
N ASP A 412 12.12 28.15 -42.86
CA ASP A 412 11.16 28.70 -41.91
C ASP A 412 11.80 29.11 -40.57
N ILE A 413 12.94 28.52 -40.22
CA ILE A 413 13.61 28.67 -38.91
C ILE A 413 14.95 29.42 -39.04
N LEU A 414 15.54 29.49 -40.24
CA LEU A 414 16.86 30.08 -40.49
C LEU A 414 16.94 31.54 -40.01
N SER A 415 17.91 31.85 -39.14
CA SER A 415 18.32 33.20 -38.76
C SER A 415 19.82 33.25 -38.43
N GLU A 416 20.38 34.46 -38.44
CA GLU A 416 21.78 34.71 -38.06
C GLU A 416 21.98 34.75 -36.52
N ASP A 417 20.89 34.87 -35.75
CA ASP A 417 20.90 34.89 -34.28
C ASP A 417 20.09 33.70 -33.73
N MET A 418 20.65 33.00 -32.73
CA MET A 418 20.01 31.87 -32.07
C MET A 418 18.77 32.28 -31.29
N GLU A 419 18.73 33.49 -30.74
CA GLU A 419 17.51 34.01 -30.07
C GLU A 419 16.37 34.23 -31.07
N GLU A 420 16.70 34.66 -32.30
CA GLU A 420 15.71 34.80 -33.37
C GLU A 420 15.25 33.45 -33.92
N VAL A 421 16.14 32.46 -34.00
CA VAL A 421 15.80 31.07 -34.34
C VAL A 421 14.78 30.50 -33.35
N GLU A 422 15.02 30.69 -32.04
CA GLU A 422 14.08 30.29 -30.99
C GLU A 422 12.73 31.00 -31.13
N ALA A 423 12.74 32.32 -31.33
CA ALA A 423 11.51 33.11 -31.47
C ALA A 423 10.68 32.70 -32.71
N LYS A 424 11.33 32.42 -33.85
CA LYS A 424 10.66 31.96 -35.08
C LYS A 424 10.03 30.58 -34.87
N LEU A 425 10.77 29.64 -34.30
CA LEU A 425 10.27 28.30 -34.02
C LEU A 425 9.11 28.32 -33.03
N LEU A 426 9.23 29.09 -31.95
CA LEU A 426 8.16 29.26 -30.97
C LEU A 426 6.90 29.85 -31.60
N LYS A 427 7.06 30.85 -32.47
CA LYS A 427 5.93 31.46 -33.19
C LYS A 427 5.24 30.44 -34.09
N LEU A 428 5.99 29.65 -34.86
CA LEU A 428 5.45 28.58 -35.71
C LEU A 428 4.67 27.55 -34.88
N LEU A 429 5.23 27.09 -33.77
CA LEU A 429 4.56 26.11 -32.91
C LEU A 429 3.26 26.67 -32.30
N ASN A 430 3.27 27.91 -31.84
CA ASN A 430 2.07 28.57 -31.32
C ASN A 430 0.99 28.76 -32.39
N GLU A 431 1.37 29.16 -33.61
CA GLU A 431 0.43 29.30 -34.73
C GLU A 431 -0.21 27.96 -35.10
N GLN A 432 0.57 26.88 -35.15
CA GLN A 432 0.07 25.53 -35.42
C GLN A 432 -0.83 25.01 -34.30
N TYR A 433 -0.45 25.24 -33.05
CA TYR A 433 -1.26 24.87 -31.89
C TYR A 433 -2.61 25.61 -31.89
N GLU A 434 -2.62 26.93 -32.10
CA GLU A 434 -3.86 27.70 -32.15
C GLU A 434 -4.72 27.37 -33.38
N ALA A 435 -4.11 27.14 -34.56
CA ALA A 435 -4.85 26.69 -35.74
C ALA A 435 -5.56 25.36 -35.49
N LYS A 436 -4.90 24.45 -34.76
CA LYS A 436 -5.43 23.12 -34.44
C LYS A 436 -6.50 23.18 -33.35
N MET A 437 -6.22 23.84 -32.24
CA MET A 437 -7.15 23.91 -31.10
C MET A 437 -8.30 24.88 -31.34
N GLY A 438 -8.15 25.85 -32.24
CA GLY A 438 -9.18 26.82 -32.62
C GLY A 438 -10.37 26.23 -33.37
N VAL A 439 -10.32 24.95 -33.75
CA VAL A 439 -11.48 24.18 -34.27
C VAL A 439 -12.49 23.88 -33.15
N ALA A 440 -12.03 23.78 -31.90
CA ALA A 440 -12.89 23.52 -30.75
C ALA A 440 -13.40 24.82 -30.10
N VAL A 441 -14.59 24.77 -29.49
CA VAL A 441 -15.11 25.87 -28.67
C VAL A 441 -14.19 26.08 -27.45
N PRO A 442 -13.91 27.33 -26.99
CA PRO A 442 -12.95 27.59 -25.90
C PRO A 442 -13.17 26.78 -24.62
N GLU A 443 -14.43 26.54 -24.22
CA GLU A 443 -14.75 25.69 -23.05
C GLU A 443 -14.37 24.22 -23.28
N GLN A 444 -14.55 23.70 -24.50
CA GLN A 444 -14.16 22.34 -24.87
C GLN A 444 -12.64 22.21 -25.03
N LYS A 445 -11.95 23.26 -25.52
CA LYS A 445 -10.48 23.32 -25.60
C LYS A 445 -9.86 23.07 -24.22
N ALA A 446 -10.26 23.84 -23.21
CA ALA A 446 -9.72 23.71 -21.86
C ALA A 446 -10.07 22.35 -21.20
N GLU A 447 -11.24 21.78 -21.49
CA GLU A 447 -11.61 20.47 -20.97
C GLU A 447 -10.78 19.33 -21.59
N ILE A 448 -10.58 19.36 -22.91
CA ILE A 448 -9.74 18.38 -23.62
C ILE A 448 -8.30 18.45 -23.11
N GLU A 449 -7.75 19.67 -23.01
CA GLU A 449 -6.41 19.91 -22.48
C GLU A 449 -6.24 19.33 -21.08
N ARG A 450 -7.20 19.58 -20.18
CA ARG A 450 -7.16 19.04 -18.81
C ARG A 450 -7.22 17.53 -18.77
N ILE A 451 -8.11 16.91 -19.54
CA ILE A 451 -8.25 15.45 -19.57
C ILE A 451 -6.96 14.79 -20.06
N LEU A 452 -6.38 15.29 -21.15
CA LEU A 452 -5.12 14.77 -21.70
C LEU A 452 -3.98 14.96 -20.70
N TYR A 453 -3.86 16.14 -20.10
CA TYR A 453 -2.82 16.40 -19.11
C TYR A 453 -2.96 15.48 -17.89
N LEU A 454 -4.17 15.30 -17.35
CA LEU A 454 -4.43 14.41 -16.23
C LEU A 454 -4.09 12.94 -16.56
N GLN A 455 -4.43 12.47 -17.76
CA GLN A 455 -4.09 11.11 -18.18
C GLN A 455 -2.57 10.89 -18.25
N ILE A 456 -1.83 11.84 -18.84
CA ILE A 456 -0.37 11.79 -18.93
C ILE A 456 0.24 11.86 -17.53
N LEU A 457 -0.22 12.79 -16.70
CA LEU A 457 0.26 12.97 -15.32
C LEU A 457 0.06 11.71 -14.48
N ASP A 458 -1.16 11.15 -14.48
CA ASP A 458 -1.50 9.98 -13.66
C ASP A 458 -0.74 8.72 -14.11
N ASN A 459 -0.51 8.55 -15.42
CA ASN A 459 0.29 7.44 -15.94
C ASN A 459 1.77 7.61 -15.61
N ALA A 460 2.35 8.79 -15.88
CA ALA A 460 3.76 9.05 -15.61
C ALA A 460 4.08 8.97 -14.10
N TRP A 461 3.18 9.47 -13.25
CA TRP A 461 3.32 9.37 -11.80
C TRP A 461 3.31 7.92 -11.30
N ARG A 462 2.49 7.04 -11.89
CA ARG A 462 2.46 5.61 -11.55
C ARG A 462 3.78 4.92 -11.88
N GLU A 463 4.32 5.16 -13.06
CA GLU A 463 5.63 4.63 -13.48
C GLU A 463 6.75 5.14 -12.57
N HIS A 464 6.66 6.41 -12.13
CA HIS A 464 7.61 6.98 -11.17
C HIS A 464 7.51 6.32 -9.80
N LEU A 465 6.30 6.07 -9.28
CA LEU A 465 6.10 5.36 -8.01
C LEU A 465 6.70 3.95 -8.05
N TYR A 466 6.50 3.24 -9.15
CA TYR A 466 7.12 1.92 -9.36
C TYR A 466 8.65 2.01 -9.34
N SER A 467 9.21 2.93 -10.12
CA SER A 467 10.67 3.13 -10.20
C SER A 467 11.28 3.55 -8.86
N MET A 468 10.56 4.35 -8.07
CA MET A 468 10.97 4.77 -6.72
C MET A 468 11.05 3.60 -5.74
N ASP A 469 10.15 2.63 -5.86
CA ASP A 469 10.14 1.42 -5.03
C ASP A 469 11.28 0.47 -5.39
N THR A 470 11.53 0.28 -6.70
CA THR A 470 12.71 -0.43 -7.19
C THR A 470 14.01 0.22 -6.72
N LEU A 471 14.09 1.55 -6.75
CA LEU A 471 15.27 2.27 -6.24
C LEU A 471 15.46 2.04 -4.74
N LYS A 472 14.37 2.11 -3.95
CA LYS A 472 14.42 1.92 -2.50
C LYS A 472 14.93 0.53 -2.11
N THR A 473 14.54 -0.51 -2.86
CA THR A 473 15.03 -1.89 -2.62
C THR A 473 16.49 -2.06 -3.06
N GLY A 474 16.90 -1.46 -4.18
CA GLY A 474 18.26 -1.56 -4.71
C GLY A 474 19.32 -0.70 -4.02
N ILE A 475 18.94 0.41 -3.37
CA ILE A 475 19.91 1.37 -2.80
C ILE A 475 20.71 0.80 -1.62
N GLY A 476 20.16 -0.19 -0.91
CA GLY A 476 20.84 -0.85 0.20
C GLY A 476 22.18 -1.48 -0.20
N LEU A 477 22.28 -1.97 -1.44
CA LEU A 477 23.51 -2.56 -2.00
C LEU A 477 24.55 -1.50 -2.42
N ARG A 478 24.17 -0.23 -2.56
CA ARG A 478 25.13 0.85 -2.85
C ARG A 478 25.90 1.32 -1.61
N GLY A 479 25.43 0.97 -0.41
CA GLY A 479 26.12 1.22 0.87
C GLY A 479 27.50 0.56 1.01
N TYR A 480 27.81 -0.45 0.17
CA TYR A 480 29.13 -1.10 0.14
C TYR A 480 30.27 -0.13 -0.25
N ASN A 481 29.96 0.99 -0.92
CA ASN A 481 30.94 2.02 -1.27
C ASN A 481 31.20 3.07 -0.17
N GLN A 482 30.85 2.77 1.09
CA GLN A 482 30.99 3.67 2.26
C GLN A 482 30.25 5.03 2.11
N LYS A 483 29.30 5.10 1.19
CA LYS A 483 28.40 6.23 1.05
C LYS A 483 27.11 5.96 1.79
N ASP A 484 26.51 7.01 2.35
CA ASP A 484 25.22 6.93 3.01
C ASP A 484 24.11 6.62 1.97
N PRO A 485 23.42 5.47 2.07
CA PRO A 485 22.36 5.09 1.15
C PRO A 485 21.22 6.11 1.07
N LEU A 486 20.91 6.82 2.17
CA LEU A 486 19.82 7.81 2.18
C LEU A 486 20.18 9.04 1.34
N VAL A 487 21.45 9.45 1.36
CA VAL A 487 21.92 10.60 0.57
C VAL A 487 21.89 10.26 -0.92
N GLU A 488 22.36 9.07 -1.28
CA GLU A 488 22.31 8.60 -2.66
C GLU A 488 20.85 8.41 -3.11
N TYR A 489 19.97 7.85 -2.27
CA TYR A 489 18.54 7.76 -2.54
C TYR A 489 17.92 9.13 -2.83
N LYS A 490 18.18 10.13 -1.99
CA LYS A 490 17.70 11.51 -2.17
C LYS A 490 18.13 12.11 -3.50
N LYS A 491 19.40 11.92 -3.87
CA LYS A 491 19.96 12.45 -5.12
C LYS A 491 19.33 11.78 -6.34
N GLU A 492 19.32 10.46 -6.37
CA GLU A 492 18.80 9.68 -7.50
C GLU A 492 17.28 9.90 -7.65
N SER A 493 16.55 9.87 -6.53
CA SER A 493 15.12 10.16 -6.50
C SER A 493 14.79 11.57 -7.01
N TYR A 494 15.60 12.57 -6.67
CA TYR A 494 15.44 13.92 -7.20
C TYR A 494 15.67 13.98 -8.71
N ASN A 495 16.72 13.33 -9.22
CA ASN A 495 16.99 13.29 -10.66
C ASN A 495 15.83 12.62 -11.44
N MET A 496 15.36 11.47 -10.96
CA MET A 496 14.20 10.77 -11.53
C MET A 496 12.95 11.66 -11.51
N PHE A 497 12.76 12.47 -10.46
CA PHE A 497 11.62 13.38 -10.38
C PHE A 497 11.72 14.55 -11.36
N ILE A 498 12.91 15.09 -11.60
CA ILE A 498 13.13 16.12 -12.63
C ILE A 498 12.90 15.53 -14.03
N GLU A 499 13.39 14.30 -14.27
CA GLU A 499 13.13 13.56 -15.51
C GLU A 499 11.64 13.30 -15.71
N LEU A 500 10.91 12.92 -14.66
CA LEU A 500 9.46 12.77 -14.67
C LEU A 500 8.77 14.07 -15.10
N ILE A 501 9.12 15.20 -14.47
CA ILE A 501 8.53 16.50 -14.80
C ILE A 501 8.80 16.86 -16.26
N ALA A 502 10.05 16.68 -16.72
CA ALA A 502 10.42 16.94 -18.11
C ALA A 502 9.65 16.02 -19.09
N SER A 503 9.52 14.74 -18.75
CA SER A 503 8.76 13.75 -19.51
C SER A 503 7.29 14.15 -19.64
N ILE A 504 6.63 14.53 -18.54
CA ILE A 504 5.24 15.00 -18.56
C ILE A 504 5.08 16.22 -19.47
N LYS A 505 5.98 17.21 -19.36
CA LYS A 505 5.94 18.44 -20.17
C LYS A 505 6.14 18.18 -21.66
N ASN A 506 7.08 17.30 -22.02
CA ASN A 506 7.32 16.96 -23.41
C ASN A 506 6.16 16.13 -23.99
N GLU A 507 5.65 15.17 -23.22
CA GLU A 507 4.59 14.28 -23.66
C GLU A 507 3.27 15.03 -23.88
N ILE A 508 2.91 15.99 -23.02
CA ILE A 508 1.70 16.80 -23.25
C ILE A 508 1.80 17.60 -24.55
N VAL A 509 2.96 18.19 -24.86
CA VAL A 509 3.17 18.90 -26.13
C VAL A 509 3.00 17.91 -27.29
N ARG A 510 3.70 16.78 -27.29
CA ARG A 510 3.56 15.76 -28.35
C ARG A 510 2.13 15.30 -28.57
N VAL A 511 1.41 14.98 -27.48
CA VAL A 511 0.03 14.51 -27.54
C VAL A 511 -0.89 15.61 -28.07
N LEU A 512 -0.78 16.86 -27.61
CA LEU A 512 -1.59 17.98 -28.13
C LEU A 512 -1.37 18.20 -29.63
N PHE A 513 -0.13 18.12 -30.10
CA PHE A 513 0.21 18.26 -31.52
C PHE A 513 -0.14 17.03 -32.36
N THR A 514 -0.35 15.85 -31.76
CA THR A 514 -0.76 14.62 -32.46
C THR A 514 -2.27 14.38 -32.46
N VAL A 515 -2.99 14.78 -31.41
CA VAL A 515 -4.43 14.50 -31.22
C VAL A 515 -5.27 15.03 -32.38
N GLN A 516 -6.04 14.17 -33.04
CA GLN A 516 -6.98 14.59 -34.07
C GLN A 516 -8.30 14.99 -33.42
N LEU A 517 -8.58 16.29 -33.36
CA LEU A 517 -9.87 16.79 -32.92
C LEU A 517 -10.92 16.45 -33.99
N ARG A 518 -11.93 15.68 -33.61
CA ARG A 518 -13.08 15.38 -34.46
C ARG A 518 -14.13 16.46 -34.24
N ASP A 519 -14.45 17.18 -35.30
CA ASP A 519 -15.49 18.19 -35.30
C ASP A 519 -16.85 17.52 -35.60
N GLU A 520 -17.75 17.47 -34.60
CA GLU A 520 -19.09 16.88 -34.75
C GLU A 520 -19.92 17.61 -35.82
N GLU A 521 -19.64 18.89 -36.10
CA GLU A 521 -20.30 19.64 -37.19
C GLU A 521 -19.74 19.29 -38.56
N ALA A 522 -18.42 19.04 -38.66
CA ALA A 522 -17.80 18.57 -39.89
C ALA A 522 -18.29 17.17 -40.27
N GLU A 523 -18.46 16.27 -39.29
CA GLU A 523 -18.99 14.93 -39.53
C GLU A 523 -20.47 14.98 -39.95
N LYS A 524 -21.30 15.87 -39.36
CA LYS A 524 -22.67 16.12 -39.83
C LYS A 524 -22.70 16.67 -41.26
N LYS A 525 -21.81 17.61 -41.60
CA LYS A 525 -21.69 18.16 -42.96
C LYS A 525 -21.16 17.14 -43.96
N GLU A 526 -20.21 16.29 -43.57
CA GLU A 526 -19.72 15.19 -44.41
C GLU A 526 -20.77 14.10 -44.62
N ILE A 527 -21.53 13.75 -43.58
CA ILE A 527 -22.67 12.84 -43.67
C ILE A 527 -23.77 13.44 -44.55
N GLU A 528 -24.05 14.75 -44.46
CA GLU A 528 -24.99 15.44 -45.35
C GLU A 528 -24.45 15.54 -46.79
N ALA A 529 -23.15 15.79 -46.99
CA ALA A 529 -22.52 15.84 -48.30
C ALA A 529 -22.46 14.43 -48.95
N LEU A 530 -22.22 13.38 -48.17
CA LEU A 530 -22.32 11.98 -48.58
C LEU A 530 -23.76 11.61 -48.94
N LYS A 531 -24.75 12.06 -48.16
CA LYS A 531 -26.17 11.90 -48.50
C LYS A 531 -26.53 12.64 -49.79
N ALA A 532 -26.06 13.88 -49.98
CA ALA A 532 -26.28 14.66 -51.19
C ALA A 532 -25.64 14.01 -52.43
N LYS A 533 -24.41 13.47 -52.29
CA LYS A 533 -23.74 12.69 -53.36
C LYS A 533 -24.47 11.37 -53.66
N MET A 534 -25.00 10.69 -52.66
CA MET A 534 -25.85 9.50 -52.85
C MET A 534 -27.19 9.84 -53.52
N GLU A 535 -27.77 11.00 -53.23
CA GLU A 535 -29.00 11.50 -53.87
C GLU A 535 -28.77 11.94 -55.32
N GLU A 536 -27.62 12.55 -55.64
CA GLU A 536 -27.23 12.84 -57.02
C GLU A 536 -26.95 11.57 -57.83
N SER A 537 -26.30 10.58 -57.21
CA SER A 537 -26.05 9.27 -57.84
C SER A 537 -27.37 8.51 -58.11
N ASN A 538 -28.38 8.69 -57.26
CA ASN A 538 -29.72 8.10 -57.44
C ASN A 538 -30.62 8.85 -58.45
N LYS A 539 -30.24 10.05 -58.91
CA LYS A 539 -30.99 10.76 -59.98
C LYS A 539 -30.68 10.22 -61.39
N GLY A 540 -29.62 9.42 -61.54
CA GLY A 540 -29.19 8.86 -62.83
C GLY A 540 -29.66 7.44 -63.14
N THR A 541 -30.30 6.72 -62.21
CA THR A 541 -30.71 5.33 -62.44
C THR A 541 -32.21 5.25 -62.76
N THR A 542 -32.53 5.13 -64.04
CA THR A 542 -33.87 4.83 -64.54
C THR A 542 -34.40 3.54 -63.93
N LYS A 543 -35.52 3.66 -63.21
CA LYS A 543 -36.28 2.55 -62.61
C LYS A 543 -36.75 1.58 -63.69
N ASN A 544 -36.22 0.36 -63.68
CA ASN A 544 -36.94 -0.81 -64.18
C ASN A 544 -37.48 -1.61 -62.99
N THR A 545 -38.71 -2.05 -63.20
CA THR A 545 -39.67 -2.70 -62.31
C THR A 545 -39.15 -3.91 -61.53
N ASP A 546 -39.85 -4.15 -60.41
CA ASP A 546 -39.84 -5.32 -59.52
C ASP A 546 -38.77 -5.41 -58.43
N VAL A 547 -38.96 -4.65 -57.34
CA VAL A 547 -38.70 -5.16 -55.98
C VAL A 547 -39.73 -4.58 -54.99
N THR A 548 -40.36 -5.49 -54.25
CA THR A 548 -41.29 -5.27 -53.14
C THR A 548 -40.75 -4.31 -52.06
N THR A 549 -41.49 -3.25 -51.78
CA THR A 549 -41.22 -2.32 -50.66
C THR A 549 -41.47 -3.01 -49.32
N LEU A 550 -40.41 -3.30 -48.57
CA LEU A 550 -40.51 -3.60 -47.13
C LEU A 550 -40.75 -2.29 -46.37
N LYS A 551 -42.00 -2.08 -45.94
CA LYS A 551 -42.34 -1.08 -44.92
C LYS A 551 -41.71 -1.51 -43.59
N ILE A 552 -40.81 -0.69 -43.04
CA ILE A 552 -40.35 -0.85 -41.67
C ILE A 552 -41.46 -0.33 -40.75
N GLU A 553 -42.21 -1.25 -40.14
CA GLU A 553 -43.24 -0.93 -39.14
C GLU A 553 -42.62 -0.47 -37.82
N LYS A 554 -43.20 0.58 -37.23
CA LYS A 554 -42.88 1.10 -35.89
C LYS A 554 -43.00 -0.03 -34.86
N LYS A 555 -41.93 -0.34 -34.12
CA LYS A 555 -41.97 -1.33 -33.02
C LYS A 555 -42.93 -0.86 -31.92
N ILE A 556 -43.96 -1.66 -31.65
CA ILE A 556 -44.99 -1.42 -30.61
C ILE A 556 -44.35 -1.45 -29.22
N ALA A 557 -44.66 -0.47 -28.38
CA ALA A 557 -44.07 -0.36 -27.05
C ALA A 557 -44.67 -1.43 -26.10
N ARG A 558 -43.84 -1.97 -25.19
CA ARG A 558 -44.21 -3.12 -24.32
C ARG A 558 -45.50 -2.97 -23.50
N ASN A 559 -45.91 -1.74 -23.18
CA ASN A 559 -47.09 -1.45 -22.37
C ASN A 559 -48.33 -1.03 -23.19
N GLU A 560 -48.21 -0.90 -24.51
CA GLU A 560 -49.32 -0.57 -25.41
C GLU A 560 -50.29 -1.76 -25.57
N PRO A 561 -51.57 -1.51 -25.89
CA PRO A 561 -52.52 -2.57 -26.20
C PRO A 561 -52.00 -3.44 -27.36
N CYS A 562 -52.08 -4.76 -27.18
CA CYS A 562 -51.54 -5.71 -28.13
C CYS A 562 -52.35 -5.67 -29.44
N PRO A 563 -51.69 -5.59 -30.61
CA PRO A 563 -52.35 -5.45 -31.91
C PRO A 563 -53.18 -6.68 -32.32
N CYS A 564 -53.07 -7.81 -31.62
CA CYS A 564 -53.86 -9.01 -31.87
C CYS A 564 -55.34 -8.91 -31.42
N GLY A 565 -55.78 -7.74 -30.94
CA GLY A 565 -57.18 -7.51 -30.54
C GLY A 565 -57.60 -8.15 -29.22
N SER A 566 -56.66 -8.72 -28.45
CA SER A 566 -56.94 -9.45 -27.21
C SER A 566 -57.31 -8.56 -26.01
N GLY A 567 -57.29 -7.23 -26.15
CA GLY A 567 -57.55 -6.27 -25.07
C GLY A 567 -56.47 -6.19 -23.98
N LYS A 568 -55.38 -6.97 -24.08
CA LYS A 568 -54.28 -7.02 -23.10
C LYS A 568 -53.07 -6.20 -23.56
N LYS A 569 -52.20 -5.76 -22.63
CA LYS A 569 -50.93 -5.07 -22.95
C LYS A 569 -49.95 -6.01 -23.66
N TYR A 570 -49.15 -5.50 -24.60
CA TYR A 570 -48.26 -6.28 -25.48
C TYR A 570 -47.36 -7.25 -24.71
N LYS A 571 -46.69 -6.82 -23.63
CA LYS A 571 -45.83 -7.67 -22.79
C LYS A 571 -46.53 -8.87 -22.11
N GLN A 572 -47.85 -8.83 -21.97
CA GLN A 572 -48.65 -9.89 -21.35
C GLN A 572 -49.35 -10.79 -22.37
N CYS A 573 -49.21 -10.50 -23.67
CA CYS A 573 -49.75 -11.27 -24.77
C CYS A 573 -48.63 -11.68 -25.72
N CYS A 574 -48.56 -11.12 -26.93
CA CYS A 574 -47.57 -11.50 -27.95
C CYS A 574 -46.11 -11.17 -27.57
N GLY A 575 -45.88 -10.23 -26.64
CA GLY A 575 -44.56 -9.85 -26.15
C GLY A 575 -44.11 -10.58 -24.87
N LYS A 576 -44.79 -11.66 -24.49
CA LYS A 576 -44.50 -12.41 -23.26
C LYS A 576 -43.27 -13.31 -23.45
N SER A 577 -42.11 -12.88 -22.97
CA SER A 577 -40.88 -13.69 -23.01
C SER A 577 -40.96 -14.82 -21.96
N GLY A 578 -40.87 -16.09 -22.39
CA GLY A 578 -40.82 -17.26 -21.50
C GLY A 578 -39.50 -17.41 -20.73
N PRO A 579 -39.41 -18.33 -19.75
CA PRO A 579 -38.24 -18.45 -18.89
C PRO A 579 -37.02 -18.93 -19.68
N LYS A 580 -35.90 -18.22 -19.55
CA LYS A 580 -34.62 -18.59 -20.15
C LYS A 580 -34.04 -19.81 -19.41
N LYS A 581 -33.98 -20.98 -20.07
CA LYS A 581 -33.13 -22.10 -19.62
C LYS A 581 -31.66 -21.67 -19.77
N GLY A 582 -30.89 -21.77 -18.68
CA GLY A 582 -29.45 -21.49 -18.68
C GLY A 582 -28.63 -22.62 -19.30
N LEU A 583 -27.42 -22.30 -19.78
CA LEU A 583 -26.49 -23.18 -20.50
C LEU A 583 -26.00 -24.44 -19.73
N LEU A 584 -26.43 -24.66 -18.49
CA LEU A 584 -26.02 -25.78 -17.63
C LEU A 584 -27.11 -26.84 -17.39
N ALA A 585 -28.26 -26.77 -18.09
CA ALA A 585 -29.25 -27.84 -18.03
C ALA A 585 -28.80 -29.03 -18.91
N GLN A 586 -27.96 -29.90 -18.34
CA GLN A 586 -27.54 -31.15 -18.97
C GLN A 586 -28.75 -32.05 -19.30
N ASN A 587 -28.76 -32.59 -20.51
CA ASN A 587 -29.65 -33.65 -20.95
C ASN A 587 -29.49 -34.88 -20.05
N LYS A 588 -30.54 -35.24 -19.31
CA LYS A 588 -30.74 -36.60 -18.80
C LYS A 588 -32.05 -37.15 -19.38
N GLU A 589 -31.95 -37.75 -20.55
CA GLU A 589 -32.86 -38.79 -21.06
C GLU A 589 -31.90 -39.76 -21.77
N GLY A 590 -31.71 -40.99 -21.29
CA GLY A 590 -32.74 -42.00 -21.20
C GLY A 590 -32.62 -42.89 -22.43
N VAL A 591 -31.61 -43.77 -22.45
CA VAL A 591 -31.59 -44.93 -23.35
C VAL A 591 -32.08 -46.11 -22.52
N ASN A 592 -33.07 -46.81 -23.09
CA ASN A 592 -33.67 -48.06 -22.58
C ASN A 592 -32.63 -49.10 -22.14
#